data_AF-A0A554IAP6-F1
#
_entry.id   AF-A0A554IAP6-F1
#
_cell.length_a   1.000
_cell.length_b   1.000
_cell.length_c   1.000
_cell.angle_alpha   90.00
_cell.angle_beta   90.00
_cell.angle_gamma   90.00
#
_symmetry.space_group_name_H-M   'P 1'
#
loop_
_entity.id
_entity.type
_entity.pdbx_description
1 polymer ?
#
loop_
_entity_poly.entity_id
_entity_poly.type
_entity_poly.pdbx_seq_one_letter_code
_entity_poly.pdbx_strand_id
1 'polypeptide(L)'
;MMEEKDLIRKIQLLKQVKPKEDWVIFCRSRLAFRLEMERKKGLLNKDLFALREVFAFWRGKQPGLAFKAAYALILVLGVILGSGALVALAAIKSSPGSPLYPVKLAIERARVSTSLSEESRFQLQTQLADARLQELTEVVNSQDPADQKVEKMSQVAESIQNQLATVNNQLPKAGTKAEPQKALAAAKMVSERASQASKALAAAKESLPGSDKADLNAKLAQATEAVDKVGIDALEAMITNQGVSSTTKEEIAVKLGDEIKKTEDQVKLKEQKMAQINSFADKLSIRAVLINQFEQSLELLVKAKEALNEGDLKGSLDMLKAAKAIDSGTDKMTQNDSNSSTKDQSQSATSSAPAE
;
A
#
# COMPACT_ATOMS: atom_id res chain seq x y z
N MET A 1 59.49 -11.15 -11.54
CA MET A 1 59.06 -12.42 -12.19
C MET A 1 58.74 -13.39 -11.07
N MET A 2 57.53 -13.96 -11.04
CA MET A 2 57.13 -14.89 -9.98
C MET A 2 57.74 -16.27 -10.30
N GLU A 3 58.49 -16.86 -9.38
CA GLU A 3 59.17 -18.14 -9.64
C GLU A 3 58.16 -19.28 -9.82
N GLU A 4 58.42 -20.17 -10.76
CA GLU A 4 57.55 -21.29 -11.16
C GLU A 4 57.14 -22.19 -9.96
N LYS A 5 58.02 -22.31 -8.98
CA LYS A 5 57.79 -23.06 -7.74
C LYS A 5 56.68 -22.45 -6.87
N ASP A 6 56.54 -21.13 -6.86
CA ASP A 6 55.47 -20.43 -6.14
C ASP A 6 54.12 -20.61 -6.82
N LEU A 7 54.10 -20.71 -8.16
CA LEU A 7 52.89 -20.98 -8.92
C LEU A 7 52.36 -22.38 -8.65
N ILE A 8 53.26 -23.37 -8.63
CA ILE A 8 52.92 -24.77 -8.34
C ILE A 8 52.36 -24.93 -6.92
N ARG A 9 52.97 -24.26 -5.93
CA ARG A 9 52.44 -24.25 -4.55
C ARG A 9 51.04 -23.62 -4.46
N LYS A 10 50.82 -22.48 -5.13
CA LYS A 10 49.51 -21.81 -5.15
C LYS A 10 48.42 -22.67 -5.82
N ILE A 11 48.74 -23.38 -6.89
CA ILE A 11 47.80 -24.30 -7.55
C ILE A 11 47.48 -25.52 -6.67
N GLN A 12 48.46 -26.04 -5.93
CA GLN A 12 48.22 -27.15 -5.01
C GLN A 12 47.30 -26.76 -3.85
N LEU A 13 47.39 -25.52 -3.36
CA LEU A 13 46.47 -24.98 -2.34
C LEU A 13 45.01 -24.92 -2.83
N LEU A 14 44.79 -24.64 -4.12
CA LEU A 14 43.44 -24.58 -4.70
C LEU A 14 42.74 -25.94 -4.78
N LYS A 15 43.48 -27.06 -4.76
CA LYS A 15 42.88 -28.40 -4.73
C LYS A 15 42.16 -28.72 -3.42
N GLN A 16 42.46 -28.00 -2.34
CA GLN A 16 41.82 -28.19 -1.04
C GLN A 16 40.58 -27.31 -0.83
N VAL A 17 40.32 -26.37 -1.76
CA VAL A 17 39.15 -25.49 -1.69
C VAL A 17 37.92 -26.27 -2.15
N LYS A 18 37.04 -26.63 -1.20
CA LYS A 18 35.73 -27.19 -1.54
C LYS A 18 34.90 -26.12 -2.29
N PRO A 19 34.19 -26.49 -3.37
CA PRO A 19 33.31 -25.57 -4.04
C PRO A 19 32.22 -25.08 -3.07
N LYS A 20 31.85 -23.80 -3.19
CA LYS A 20 30.76 -23.21 -2.41
C LYS A 20 29.47 -24.00 -2.66
N GLU A 21 28.76 -24.32 -1.59
CA GLU A 21 27.57 -25.17 -1.63
C GLU A 21 26.47 -24.59 -2.53
N ASP A 22 26.30 -23.26 -2.50
CA ASP A 22 25.37 -22.53 -3.38
C ASP A 22 25.71 -22.70 -4.87
N TRP A 23 27.00 -22.75 -5.23
CA TRP A 23 27.43 -22.95 -6.61
C TRP A 23 27.12 -24.38 -7.07
N VAL A 24 27.29 -25.37 -6.18
CA VAL A 24 26.94 -26.76 -6.47
C VAL A 24 25.43 -26.92 -6.64
N ILE A 25 24.63 -26.30 -5.77
CA ILE A 25 23.17 -26.30 -5.85
C ILE A 25 22.71 -25.63 -7.16
N PHE A 26 23.30 -24.50 -7.54
CA PHE A 26 23.03 -23.80 -8.79
C PHE A 26 23.40 -24.63 -10.03
N CYS A 27 24.54 -25.30 -10.02
CA CYS A 27 24.93 -26.20 -11.12
C CYS A 27 23.99 -27.41 -11.23
N ARG A 28 23.59 -28.00 -10.09
CA ARG A 28 22.64 -29.12 -10.06
C ARG A 28 21.26 -28.72 -10.55
N SER A 29 20.73 -27.58 -10.13
CA SER A 29 19.42 -27.10 -10.58
C SER A 29 19.43 -26.76 -12.07
N ARG A 30 20.51 -26.15 -12.58
CA ARG A 30 20.68 -25.84 -14.01
C ARG A 30 20.79 -27.11 -14.88
N LEU A 31 21.45 -28.16 -14.39
CA LEU A 31 21.53 -29.45 -15.08
C LEU A 31 20.20 -30.20 -15.05
N ALA A 32 19.54 -30.26 -13.90
CA ALA A 32 18.21 -30.87 -13.75
C ALA A 32 17.19 -30.21 -14.69
N PHE A 33 17.22 -28.87 -14.76
CA PHE A 33 16.37 -28.12 -15.68
C PHE A 33 16.64 -28.44 -17.15
N ARG A 34 17.91 -28.56 -17.56
CA ARG A 34 18.25 -28.94 -18.95
C ARG A 34 17.80 -30.36 -19.29
N LEU A 35 18.02 -31.32 -18.40
CA LEU A 35 17.59 -32.71 -18.58
C LEU A 35 16.06 -32.82 -18.67
N GLU A 36 15.34 -32.07 -17.83
CA GLU A 36 13.88 -32.05 -17.87
C GLU A 36 13.33 -31.39 -19.15
N MET A 37 13.99 -30.33 -19.63
CA MET A 37 13.67 -29.67 -20.90
C MET A 37 13.98 -30.55 -22.11
N GLU A 38 15.08 -31.31 -22.11
CA GLU A 38 15.38 -32.28 -23.17
C GLU A 38 14.38 -33.45 -23.19
N ARG A 39 13.96 -33.94 -22.02
CA ARG A 39 12.90 -34.94 -21.90
C ARG A 39 11.56 -34.43 -22.43
N LYS A 40 11.20 -33.18 -22.14
CA LYS A 40 9.96 -32.54 -22.64
C LYS A 40 10.03 -32.16 -24.12
N LYS A 41 11.23 -31.95 -24.69
CA LYS A 41 11.42 -31.68 -26.11
C LYS A 41 10.89 -32.81 -27.01
N GLY A 42 11.02 -34.06 -26.56
CA GLY A 42 10.43 -35.22 -27.23
C GLY A 42 8.89 -35.27 -27.20
N LEU A 43 8.28 -34.68 -26.17
CA LEU A 43 6.82 -34.53 -26.06
C LEU A 43 6.30 -33.36 -26.91
N LEU A 44 7.02 -32.22 -26.90
CA LEU A 44 6.71 -31.04 -27.72
C LEU A 44 6.77 -31.33 -29.23
N ASN A 45 7.71 -32.17 -29.69
CA ASN A 45 7.74 -32.61 -31.09
C ASN A 45 6.56 -33.51 -31.47
N LYS A 46 5.96 -34.22 -30.50
CA LYS A 46 4.77 -35.06 -30.71
C LYS A 46 3.52 -34.17 -30.86
N ASP A 47 3.43 -33.08 -30.09
CA ASP A 47 2.35 -32.09 -30.19
C ASP A 47 2.44 -31.26 -31.49
N LEU A 48 3.65 -30.96 -31.97
CA LEU A 48 3.86 -30.31 -33.28
C LEU A 48 3.48 -31.22 -34.46
N PHE A 49 3.67 -32.53 -34.34
CA PHE A 49 3.23 -33.50 -35.35
C PHE A 49 1.70 -33.66 -35.36
N ALA A 50 1.06 -33.68 -34.19
CA ALA A 50 -0.39 -33.67 -34.06
C ALA A 50 -1.02 -32.40 -34.65
N LEU A 51 -0.43 -31.22 -34.39
CA LEU A 51 -0.84 -29.96 -35.04
C LEU A 51 -0.68 -30.04 -36.56
N ARG A 52 0.42 -30.62 -37.07
CA ARG A 52 0.65 -30.78 -38.52
C ARG A 52 -0.37 -31.69 -39.19
N GLU A 53 -0.79 -32.78 -38.54
CA GLU A 53 -1.84 -33.66 -39.07
C GLU A 53 -3.24 -33.05 -39.00
N VAL A 54 -3.55 -32.29 -37.95
CA VAL A 54 -4.78 -31.49 -37.88
C VAL A 54 -4.80 -30.45 -39.01
N PHE A 55 -3.68 -29.76 -39.26
CA PHE A 55 -3.57 -28.82 -40.39
C PHE A 55 -3.64 -29.50 -41.77
N ALA A 56 -3.14 -30.75 -41.90
CA ALA A 56 -3.21 -31.51 -43.15
C ALA A 56 -4.62 -32.05 -43.44
N PHE A 57 -5.35 -32.52 -42.42
CA PHE A 57 -6.76 -32.92 -42.52
C PHE A 57 -7.66 -31.76 -42.99
N TRP A 58 -7.32 -30.53 -42.60
CA TRP A 58 -8.06 -29.31 -42.94
C TRP A 58 -7.73 -28.71 -44.31
N ARG A 59 -6.61 -29.09 -44.93
CA ARG A 59 -6.21 -28.58 -46.26
C ARG A 59 -6.97 -29.27 -47.41
N GLY A 60 -7.56 -30.44 -47.17
CA GLY A 60 -8.17 -31.29 -48.20
C GLY A 60 -9.70 -31.29 -48.32
N LYS A 61 -10.43 -30.66 -47.39
CA LYS A 61 -11.91 -30.60 -47.43
C LYS A 61 -12.37 -29.15 -47.44
N GLN A 62 -13.08 -28.73 -48.50
CA GLN A 62 -13.74 -27.42 -48.54
C GLN A 62 -14.88 -27.43 -47.52
N PRO A 63 -14.75 -26.76 -46.36
CA PRO A 63 -15.83 -26.75 -45.39
C PRO A 63 -16.94 -25.83 -45.91
N GLY A 64 -18.20 -26.26 -45.80
CA GLY A 64 -19.36 -25.45 -46.18
C GLY A 64 -19.41 -24.09 -45.46
N LEU A 65 -20.15 -23.13 -46.02
CA LEU A 65 -20.19 -21.72 -45.55
C LEU A 65 -20.45 -21.58 -44.04
N ALA A 66 -21.29 -22.44 -43.46
CA ALA A 66 -21.61 -22.44 -42.03
C ALA A 66 -20.41 -22.77 -41.14
N PHE A 67 -19.52 -23.65 -41.60
CA PHE A 67 -18.32 -24.01 -40.85
C PHE A 67 -17.27 -22.89 -40.88
N LYS A 68 -17.21 -22.12 -41.98
CA LYS A 68 -16.37 -20.92 -42.07
C LYS A 68 -16.82 -19.83 -41.07
N ALA A 69 -18.13 -19.65 -40.90
CA ALA A 69 -18.70 -18.69 -39.94
C ALA A 69 -18.45 -19.12 -38.48
N ALA A 70 -18.70 -20.39 -38.16
CA ALA A 70 -18.41 -20.92 -36.82
C ALA A 70 -16.91 -20.86 -36.48
N TYR A 71 -16.04 -21.13 -37.45
CA TYR A 71 -14.60 -21.02 -37.29
C TYR A 71 -14.12 -19.58 -37.11
N ALA A 72 -14.64 -18.64 -37.90
CA ALA A 72 -14.37 -17.21 -37.72
C ALA A 72 -14.79 -16.73 -36.32
N LEU A 73 -15.96 -17.18 -35.84
CA LEU A 73 -16.42 -16.88 -34.49
C LEU A 73 -15.48 -17.45 -33.41
N ILE A 74 -15.05 -18.71 -33.54
CA ILE A 74 -14.12 -19.36 -32.60
C ILE A 74 -12.74 -18.69 -32.63
N LEU A 75 -12.24 -18.27 -33.80
CA LEU A 75 -11.00 -17.51 -33.89
C LEU A 75 -11.13 -16.12 -33.29
N VAL A 76 -12.24 -15.42 -33.54
CA VAL A 76 -12.51 -14.11 -32.94
C VAL A 76 -12.62 -14.24 -31.43
N LEU A 77 -13.35 -15.24 -30.92
CA LEU A 77 -13.41 -15.57 -29.49
C LEU A 77 -12.03 -15.96 -28.96
N GLY A 78 -11.26 -16.76 -29.70
CA GLY A 78 -9.91 -17.17 -29.33
C GLY A 78 -8.92 -16.01 -29.29
N VAL A 79 -9.07 -15.02 -30.18
CA VAL A 79 -8.29 -13.78 -30.18
C VAL A 79 -8.76 -12.85 -29.07
N ILE A 80 -10.05 -12.71 -28.81
CA ILE A 80 -10.59 -11.89 -27.71
C ILE A 80 -10.19 -12.47 -26.34
N LEU A 81 -10.33 -13.78 -26.16
CA LEU A 81 -9.97 -14.49 -24.93
C LEU A 81 -8.44 -14.64 -24.79
N GLY A 82 -7.74 -14.90 -25.89
CA GLY A 82 -6.27 -15.03 -25.94
C GLY A 82 -5.55 -13.70 -25.76
N SER A 83 -6.07 -12.61 -26.36
CA SER A 83 -5.61 -11.25 -26.06
C SER A 83 -6.02 -10.82 -24.67
N GLY A 84 -7.20 -11.24 -24.18
CA GLY A 84 -7.63 -11.01 -22.79
C GLY A 84 -6.64 -11.56 -21.77
N ALA A 85 -6.08 -12.76 -22.00
CA ALA A 85 -5.04 -13.33 -21.13
C ALA A 85 -3.74 -12.50 -21.15
N LEU A 86 -3.30 -12.05 -22.34
CA LEU A 86 -2.13 -11.18 -22.49
C LEU A 86 -2.34 -9.80 -21.83
N VAL A 87 -3.51 -9.20 -22.01
CA VAL A 87 -3.91 -7.93 -21.40
C VAL A 87 -4.02 -8.08 -19.88
N ALA A 88 -4.54 -9.20 -19.38
CA ALA A 88 -4.59 -9.48 -17.95
C ALA A 88 -3.19 -9.62 -17.34
N LEU A 89 -2.28 -10.33 -18.02
CA LEU A 89 -0.88 -10.45 -17.57
C LEU A 89 -0.17 -9.09 -17.56
N ALA A 90 -0.38 -8.26 -18.58
CA ALA A 90 0.15 -6.91 -18.63
C ALA A 90 -0.47 -6.01 -17.55
N ALA A 91 -1.78 -6.14 -17.31
CA ALA A 91 -2.51 -5.39 -16.28
C ALA A 91 -2.00 -5.72 -14.87
N ILE A 92 -1.70 -6.98 -14.55
CA ILE A 92 -1.15 -7.37 -13.25
C ILE A 92 0.18 -6.65 -12.95
N LYS A 93 0.96 -6.35 -13.99
CA LYS A 93 2.24 -5.62 -13.90
C LYS A 93 2.12 -4.12 -14.11
N SER A 94 0.90 -3.60 -14.23
CA SER A 94 0.68 -2.19 -14.50
C SER A 94 0.94 -1.33 -13.26
N SER A 95 1.57 -0.18 -13.47
CA SER A 95 1.84 0.84 -12.45
C SER A 95 0.69 1.85 -12.36
N PRO A 96 0.56 2.57 -11.23
CA PRO A 96 -0.42 3.65 -11.09
C PRO A 96 -0.30 4.67 -12.24
N GLY A 97 -1.43 5.23 -12.68
CA GLY A 97 -1.51 6.16 -13.81
C GLY A 97 -1.34 5.53 -15.20
N SER A 98 -1.13 4.22 -15.31
CA SER A 98 -1.12 3.53 -16.61
C SER A 98 -2.55 3.20 -17.09
N PRO A 99 -2.79 3.09 -18.42
CA PRO A 99 -4.12 2.79 -18.96
C PRO A 99 -4.70 1.43 -18.51
N LEU A 100 -3.84 0.47 -18.13
CA LEU A 100 -4.24 -0.87 -17.69
C LEU A 100 -4.42 -0.98 -16.17
N TYR A 101 -4.13 0.07 -15.41
CA TYR A 101 -4.27 0.07 -13.95
C TYR A 101 -5.72 -0.15 -13.48
N PRO A 102 -6.76 0.42 -14.11
CA PRO A 102 -8.15 0.08 -13.77
C PRO A 102 -8.46 -1.41 -13.99
N VAL A 103 -7.85 -2.04 -15.01
CA VAL A 103 -8.00 -3.47 -15.28
C VAL A 103 -7.33 -4.30 -14.18
N LYS A 104 -6.15 -3.88 -13.70
CA LYS A 104 -5.49 -4.48 -12.53
C LYS A 104 -6.41 -4.49 -11.32
N LEU A 105 -6.96 -3.33 -10.98
CA LEU A 105 -7.90 -3.17 -9.86
C LEU A 105 -9.13 -4.07 -10.01
N ALA A 106 -9.68 -4.19 -11.22
CA ALA A 106 -10.83 -5.06 -11.48
C ALA A 106 -10.48 -6.55 -11.29
N ILE A 107 -9.32 -6.99 -11.79
CA ILE A 107 -8.82 -8.37 -11.61
C ILE A 107 -8.61 -8.68 -10.13
N GLU A 108 -8.01 -7.76 -9.38
CA GLU A 108 -7.77 -7.92 -7.94
C GLU A 108 -9.08 -7.99 -7.16
N ARG A 109 -10.06 -7.13 -7.47
CA ARG A 109 -11.41 -7.18 -6.86
C ARG A 109 -12.12 -8.50 -7.17
N ALA A 110 -12.03 -9.00 -8.40
CA ALA A 110 -12.58 -10.30 -8.77
C ALA A 110 -11.90 -11.44 -8.00
N ARG A 111 -10.59 -11.36 -7.77
CA ARG A 111 -9.86 -12.33 -6.95
C ARG A 111 -10.32 -12.31 -5.49
N VAL A 112 -10.61 -11.13 -4.93
CA VAL A 112 -11.17 -11.00 -3.57
C VAL A 112 -12.59 -11.54 -3.50
N SER A 113 -13.46 -11.25 -4.48
CA SER A 113 -14.86 -11.69 -4.46
C SER A 113 -15.03 -13.19 -4.67
N THR A 114 -14.16 -13.81 -5.49
CA THR A 114 -14.16 -15.26 -5.76
C THR A 114 -13.52 -16.09 -4.65
N SER A 115 -12.82 -15.46 -3.70
CA SER A 115 -12.21 -16.16 -2.57
C SER A 115 -13.30 -16.70 -1.64
N LEU A 116 -13.29 -18.01 -1.36
CA LEU A 116 -14.39 -18.69 -0.65
C LEU A 116 -14.31 -18.61 0.87
N SER A 117 -13.11 -18.40 1.45
CA SER A 117 -12.93 -18.32 2.91
C SER A 117 -12.65 -16.90 3.38
N GLU A 118 -13.11 -16.55 4.58
CA GLU A 118 -12.84 -15.23 5.19
C GLU A 118 -11.34 -15.04 5.45
N GLU A 119 -10.63 -16.11 5.86
CA GLU A 119 -9.19 -16.08 6.07
C GLU A 119 -8.42 -15.79 4.77
N SER A 120 -8.79 -16.44 3.66
CA SER A 120 -8.15 -16.19 2.36
C SER A 120 -8.46 -14.80 1.83
N ARG A 121 -9.68 -14.28 2.06
CA ARG A 121 -10.05 -12.89 1.75
C ARG A 121 -9.20 -11.91 2.53
N PHE A 122 -9.08 -12.11 3.85
CA PHE A 122 -8.28 -11.25 4.71
C PHE A 122 -6.80 -11.26 4.28
N GLN A 123 -6.21 -12.46 4.09
CA GLN A 123 -4.84 -12.58 3.60
C GLN A 123 -4.64 -11.88 2.25
N LEU A 124 -5.56 -12.09 1.30
CA LEU A 124 -5.47 -11.43 -0.01
C LEU A 124 -5.58 -9.90 0.14
N GLN A 125 -6.48 -9.40 0.99
CA GLN A 125 -6.60 -7.96 1.20
C GLN A 125 -5.35 -7.36 1.85
N THR A 126 -4.68 -8.09 2.75
CA THR A 126 -3.39 -7.65 3.31
C THR A 126 -2.28 -7.61 2.25
N GLN A 127 -2.24 -8.60 1.34
CA GLN A 127 -1.29 -8.60 0.22
C GLN A 127 -1.53 -7.44 -0.74
N LEU A 128 -2.80 -7.11 -1.01
CA LEU A 128 -3.12 -5.96 -1.83
C LEU A 128 -2.73 -4.64 -1.17
N ALA A 129 -2.86 -4.53 0.17
CA ALA A 129 -2.37 -3.36 0.90
C ALA A 129 -0.85 -3.22 0.75
N ASP A 130 -0.09 -4.31 0.88
CA ASP A 130 1.37 -4.32 0.66
C ASP A 130 1.72 -3.88 -0.77
N ALA A 131 0.98 -4.37 -1.76
CA ALA A 131 1.15 -3.96 -3.14
C ALA A 131 0.94 -2.45 -3.32
N ARG A 132 -0.02 -1.83 -2.62
CA ARG A 132 -0.21 -0.37 -2.68
C ARG A 132 0.92 0.41 -2.03
N LEU A 133 1.52 -0.10 -0.97
CA LEU A 133 2.70 0.53 -0.36
C LEU A 133 3.92 0.46 -1.27
N GLN A 134 4.09 -0.66 -1.97
CA GLN A 134 5.12 -0.80 -3.00
C GLN A 134 4.87 0.15 -4.16
N GLU A 135 3.64 0.23 -4.67
CA GLU A 135 3.26 1.19 -5.71
C GLU A 135 3.53 2.64 -5.29
N LEU A 136 3.25 3.01 -4.03
CA LEU A 136 3.55 4.36 -3.52
C LEU A 136 5.06 4.62 -3.55
N THR A 137 5.85 3.66 -3.08
CA THR A 137 7.31 3.75 -3.04
C THR A 137 7.90 3.84 -4.46
N GLU A 138 7.36 3.07 -5.40
CA GLU A 138 7.73 3.14 -6.82
C GLU A 138 7.42 4.51 -7.41
N VAL A 139 6.25 5.07 -7.12
CA VAL A 139 5.87 6.40 -7.60
C VAL A 139 6.76 7.49 -7.01
N VAL A 140 7.06 7.44 -5.70
CA VAL A 140 8.00 8.36 -5.04
C VAL A 140 9.36 8.35 -5.72
N ASN A 141 9.90 7.15 -5.96
CA ASN A 141 11.24 6.95 -6.53
C ASN A 141 11.30 7.03 -8.07
N SER A 142 10.15 7.14 -8.75
CA SER A 142 10.09 7.24 -10.20
C SER A 142 10.79 8.51 -10.70
N GLN A 143 11.19 8.56 -11.98
CA GLN A 143 11.70 9.77 -12.62
C GLN A 143 10.60 10.53 -13.38
N ASP A 144 9.33 10.25 -13.06
CA ASP A 144 8.20 10.85 -13.76
C ASP A 144 8.12 12.38 -13.53
N PRO A 145 7.53 13.14 -14.48
CA PRO A 145 7.25 14.56 -14.28
C PRO A 145 6.41 14.80 -13.02
N ALA A 146 6.63 15.94 -12.34
CA ALA A 146 5.97 16.27 -11.08
C ALA A 146 4.44 16.15 -11.17
N ASP A 147 3.83 16.58 -12.28
CA ASP A 147 2.38 16.48 -12.47
C ASP A 147 1.86 15.05 -12.52
N GLN A 148 2.58 14.16 -13.20
CA GLN A 148 2.22 12.74 -13.29
C GLN A 148 2.47 12.03 -11.96
N LYS A 149 3.55 12.37 -11.25
CA LYS A 149 3.80 11.85 -9.90
C LYS A 149 2.66 12.18 -8.96
N VAL A 150 2.17 13.43 -8.98
CA VAL A 150 1.06 13.85 -8.13
C VAL A 150 -0.20 13.03 -8.42
N GLU A 151 -0.55 12.85 -9.69
CA GLU A 151 -1.74 12.06 -10.06
C GLU A 151 -1.61 10.59 -9.60
N LYS A 152 -0.44 9.98 -9.82
CA LYS A 152 -0.15 8.61 -9.40
C LYS A 152 -0.19 8.46 -7.88
N MET A 153 0.40 9.39 -7.14
CA MET A 153 0.36 9.40 -5.67
C MET A 153 -1.06 9.56 -5.14
N SER A 154 -1.86 10.42 -5.75
CA SER A 154 -3.28 10.62 -5.42
C SER A 154 -4.07 9.32 -5.58
N GLN A 155 -3.90 8.61 -6.70
CA GLN A 155 -4.55 7.32 -6.95
C GLN A 155 -4.12 6.25 -5.93
N VAL A 156 -2.82 6.17 -5.62
CA VAL A 156 -2.31 5.19 -4.66
C VAL A 156 -2.78 5.49 -3.24
N ALA A 157 -2.76 6.76 -2.82
CA ALA A 157 -3.23 7.18 -1.50
C ALA A 157 -4.71 6.81 -1.27
N GLU A 158 -5.56 7.05 -2.27
CA GLU A 158 -6.97 6.66 -2.23
C GLU A 158 -7.14 5.13 -2.16
N SER A 159 -6.32 4.39 -2.91
CA SER A 159 -6.35 2.92 -2.84
C SER A 159 -5.87 2.38 -1.50
N ILE A 160 -4.86 2.98 -0.86
CA ILE A 160 -4.39 2.62 0.48
C ILE A 160 -5.52 2.82 1.49
N GLN A 161 -6.17 3.99 1.45
CA GLN A 161 -7.28 4.32 2.33
C GLN A 161 -8.41 3.30 2.20
N ASN A 162 -8.85 3.01 0.98
CA ASN A 162 -9.93 2.06 0.71
C ASN A 162 -9.57 0.63 1.15
N GLN A 163 -8.35 0.20 0.85
CA GLN A 163 -7.89 -1.15 1.15
C GLN A 163 -7.76 -1.37 2.67
N LEU A 164 -7.16 -0.42 3.39
CA LEU A 164 -7.01 -0.52 4.84
C LEU A 164 -8.34 -0.36 5.57
N ALA A 165 -9.25 0.49 5.09
CA ALA A 165 -10.61 0.55 5.65
C ALA A 165 -11.34 -0.80 5.52
N THR A 166 -11.15 -1.51 4.40
CA THR A 166 -11.75 -2.82 4.19
C THR A 166 -11.12 -3.87 5.12
N VAL A 167 -9.79 -3.89 5.22
CA VAL A 167 -9.06 -4.77 6.15
C VAL A 167 -9.48 -4.53 7.60
N ASN A 168 -9.66 -3.27 7.99
CA ASN A 168 -10.10 -2.89 9.33
C ASN A 168 -11.54 -3.36 9.65
N ASN A 169 -12.43 -3.31 8.67
CA ASN A 169 -13.78 -3.82 8.83
C ASN A 169 -13.84 -5.35 8.94
N GLN A 170 -12.80 -6.05 8.45
CA GLN A 170 -12.65 -7.50 8.56
C GLN A 170 -11.87 -7.95 9.81
N LEU A 171 -11.29 -7.02 10.57
CA LEU A 171 -10.73 -7.36 11.87
C LEU A 171 -11.86 -7.86 12.77
N PRO A 172 -11.71 -9.03 13.42
CA PRO A 172 -12.66 -9.50 14.40
C PRO A 172 -12.70 -8.50 15.56
N LYS A 173 -13.78 -7.70 15.61
CA LYS A 173 -13.99 -6.72 16.68
C LYS A 173 -14.45 -7.44 17.95
N ALA A 174 -14.14 -6.84 19.10
CA ALA A 174 -14.35 -7.39 20.44
C ALA A 174 -15.65 -8.21 20.57
N GLY A 175 -15.54 -9.45 21.05
CA GLY A 175 -16.70 -10.30 21.39
C GLY A 175 -17.16 -11.31 20.33
N THR A 176 -16.58 -11.33 19.13
CA THR A 176 -16.85 -12.42 18.18
C THR A 176 -16.14 -13.70 18.62
N LYS A 177 -16.82 -14.85 18.53
CA LYS A 177 -16.34 -16.22 18.81
C LYS A 177 -15.18 -16.69 17.90
N ALA A 178 -14.43 -15.77 17.30
CA ALA A 178 -13.24 -16.06 16.52
C ALA A 178 -12.12 -16.53 17.45
N GLU A 179 -11.32 -17.49 17.00
CA GLU A 179 -10.14 -17.96 17.74
C GLU A 179 -9.26 -16.74 18.10
N PRO A 180 -9.11 -16.41 19.40
CA PRO A 180 -8.47 -15.15 19.81
C PRO A 180 -7.00 -15.04 19.37
N GLN A 181 -6.35 -16.17 19.08
CA GLN A 181 -5.02 -16.21 18.47
C GLN A 181 -5.01 -15.69 17.03
N LYS A 182 -6.00 -16.05 16.21
CA LYS A 182 -6.14 -15.56 14.84
C LYS A 182 -6.50 -14.08 14.82
N ALA A 183 -7.36 -13.65 15.74
CA ALA A 183 -7.68 -12.24 15.93
C ALA A 183 -6.43 -11.41 16.28
N LEU A 184 -5.61 -11.90 17.20
CA LEU A 184 -4.35 -11.25 17.59
C LEU A 184 -3.34 -11.21 16.43
N ALA A 185 -3.17 -12.32 15.70
CA ALA A 185 -2.28 -12.37 14.53
C ALA A 185 -2.73 -11.40 13.41
N ALA A 186 -4.04 -11.34 13.16
CA ALA A 186 -4.63 -10.39 12.23
C ALA A 186 -4.38 -8.93 12.68
N ALA A 187 -4.66 -8.61 13.94
CA ALA A 187 -4.39 -7.29 14.51
C ALA A 187 -2.90 -6.90 14.39
N LYS A 188 -1.98 -7.84 14.65
CA LYS A 188 -0.52 -7.64 14.48
C LYS A 188 -0.13 -7.32 13.05
N MET A 189 -0.65 -8.09 12.11
CA MET A 189 -0.42 -7.85 10.69
C MET A 189 -0.97 -6.50 10.22
N VAL A 190 -2.12 -6.07 10.72
CA VAL A 190 -2.73 -4.79 10.36
C VAL A 190 -1.99 -3.62 10.99
N SER A 191 -1.67 -3.69 12.29
CA SER A 191 -0.89 -2.65 12.99
C SER A 191 0.47 -2.41 12.34
N GLU A 192 1.18 -3.49 11.98
CA GLU A 192 2.47 -3.37 11.30
C GLU A 192 2.35 -2.68 9.93
N ARG A 193 1.37 -3.09 9.13
CA ARG A 193 1.11 -2.49 7.82
C ARG A 193 0.64 -1.04 7.93
N ALA A 194 -0.16 -0.71 8.93
CA ALA A 194 -0.56 0.67 9.18
C ALA A 194 0.66 1.55 9.52
N SER A 195 1.58 1.06 10.37
CA SER A 195 2.82 1.78 10.66
C SER A 195 3.68 1.99 9.41
N GLN A 196 3.85 0.96 8.59
CA GLN A 196 4.60 1.05 7.33
C GLN A 196 3.93 2.01 6.33
N ALA A 197 2.60 1.95 6.22
CA ALA A 197 1.81 2.84 5.39
C ALA A 197 1.97 4.31 5.82
N SER A 198 1.91 4.56 7.12
CA SER A 198 2.07 5.90 7.69
C SER A 198 3.45 6.47 7.38
N LYS A 199 4.50 5.66 7.54
CA LYS A 199 5.89 6.05 7.18
C LYS A 199 6.04 6.32 5.69
N ALA A 200 5.46 5.47 4.84
CA ALA A 200 5.54 5.63 3.38
C ALA A 200 4.79 6.89 2.91
N LEU A 201 3.63 7.19 3.49
CA LEU A 201 2.87 8.41 3.21
C LEU A 201 3.60 9.66 3.71
N ALA A 202 4.24 9.60 4.87
CA ALA A 202 5.07 10.70 5.39
C ALA A 202 6.27 10.98 4.47
N ALA A 203 7.00 9.93 4.07
CA ALA A 203 8.12 10.06 3.12
C ALA A 203 7.64 10.59 1.76
N ALA A 204 6.47 10.13 1.28
CA ALA A 204 5.89 10.64 0.05
C ALA A 204 5.59 12.14 0.15
N LYS A 205 5.04 12.60 1.27
CA LYS A 205 4.77 14.01 1.55
C LYS A 205 6.04 14.86 1.56
N GLU A 206 7.14 14.36 2.09
CA GLU A 206 8.44 15.05 2.13
C GLU A 206 9.14 15.09 0.77
N SER A 207 8.94 14.07 -0.06
CA SER A 207 9.60 13.94 -1.38
C SER A 207 9.04 14.87 -2.47
N LEU A 208 7.96 15.59 -2.20
CA LEU A 208 7.30 16.47 -3.16
C LEU A 208 7.98 17.85 -3.18
N PRO A 209 8.67 18.24 -4.28
CA PRO A 209 9.21 19.59 -4.41
C PRO A 209 8.06 20.57 -4.64
N GLY A 210 7.92 21.55 -3.76
CA GLY A 210 7.00 22.68 -3.95
C GLY A 210 5.54 22.36 -3.62
N SER A 211 5.07 22.97 -2.54
CA SER A 211 3.67 23.26 -2.27
C SER A 211 3.02 23.84 -3.53
N ASP A 212 1.95 23.21 -4.06
CA ASP A 212 0.88 23.89 -4.83
C ASP A 212 -0.28 22.97 -5.29
N LYS A 213 -0.31 21.70 -4.90
CA LYS A 213 -1.53 20.88 -5.03
C LYS A 213 -2.13 20.63 -3.66
N ALA A 214 -2.85 21.63 -3.16
CA ALA A 214 -3.66 21.54 -1.94
C ALA A 214 -4.47 20.24 -1.89
N ASP A 215 -5.00 19.82 -3.04
CA ASP A 215 -5.75 18.56 -3.21
C ASP A 215 -4.92 17.31 -2.90
N LEU A 216 -3.65 17.25 -3.33
CA LEU A 216 -2.79 16.09 -3.04
C LEU A 216 -2.41 16.08 -1.55
N ASN A 217 -2.06 17.23 -0.98
CA ASN A 217 -1.76 17.32 0.45
C ASN A 217 -2.96 16.93 1.31
N ALA A 218 -4.16 17.34 0.91
CA ALA A 218 -5.40 16.93 1.56
C ALA A 218 -5.63 15.42 1.44
N LYS A 219 -5.46 14.83 0.25
CA LYS A 219 -5.60 13.37 0.05
C LYS A 219 -4.55 12.55 0.82
N LEU A 220 -3.30 12.99 0.84
CA LEU A 220 -2.24 12.35 1.63
C LEU A 220 -2.53 12.47 3.14
N ALA A 221 -3.03 13.62 3.60
CA ALA A 221 -3.45 13.80 4.98
C ALA A 221 -4.62 12.87 5.34
N GLN A 222 -5.65 12.80 4.48
CA GLN A 222 -6.80 11.88 4.67
C GLN A 222 -6.37 10.41 4.69
N ALA A 223 -5.46 10.02 3.78
CA ALA A 223 -4.91 8.67 3.77
C ALA A 223 -4.11 8.37 5.04
N THR A 224 -3.30 9.32 5.50
CA THR A 224 -2.52 9.19 6.75
C THR A 224 -3.43 9.07 7.96
N GLU A 225 -4.48 9.89 8.06
CA GLU A 225 -5.47 9.83 9.13
C GLU A 225 -6.19 8.47 9.16
N ALA A 226 -6.63 8.00 7.99
CA ALA A 226 -7.28 6.70 7.84
C ALA A 226 -6.35 5.56 8.25
N VAL A 227 -5.10 5.57 7.79
CA VAL A 227 -4.07 4.60 8.17
C VAL A 227 -3.85 4.58 9.68
N ASP A 228 -3.67 5.75 10.28
CA ASP A 228 -3.37 5.86 11.70
C ASP A 228 -4.61 5.44 12.53
N LYS A 229 -5.84 5.65 12.04
CA LYS A 229 -7.06 5.13 12.69
C LYS A 229 -7.08 3.60 12.66
N VAL A 230 -6.76 2.99 11.51
CA VAL A 230 -6.66 1.53 11.38
C VAL A 230 -5.57 0.96 12.29
N GLY A 231 -4.45 1.66 12.46
CA GLY A 231 -3.41 1.29 13.42
C GLY A 231 -3.91 1.27 14.86
N ILE A 232 -4.67 2.29 15.27
CA ILE A 232 -5.28 2.39 16.61
C ILE A 232 -6.33 1.29 16.84
N ASP A 233 -7.22 1.05 15.87
CA ASP A 233 -8.23 -0.01 15.94
C ASP A 233 -7.56 -1.40 16.05
N ALA A 234 -6.43 -1.61 15.37
CA ALA A 234 -5.63 -2.82 15.51
C ALA A 234 -4.96 -2.93 16.89
N LEU A 235 -4.45 -1.83 17.46
CA LEU A 235 -3.91 -1.82 18.84
C LEU A 235 -5.00 -2.13 19.87
N GLU A 236 -6.22 -1.62 19.68
CA GLU A 236 -7.37 -1.98 20.51
C GLU A 236 -7.67 -3.49 20.44
N ALA A 237 -7.67 -4.05 19.24
CA ALA A 237 -7.86 -5.48 19.04
C ALA A 237 -6.74 -6.32 19.71
N MET A 238 -5.50 -5.82 19.76
CA MET A 238 -4.41 -6.48 20.50
C MET A 238 -4.61 -6.42 22.01
N ILE A 239 -4.96 -5.24 22.54
CA ILE A 239 -5.15 -5.02 23.98
C ILE A 239 -6.33 -5.85 24.50
N THR A 240 -7.41 -5.96 23.72
CA THR A 240 -8.58 -6.78 24.08
C THR A 240 -8.32 -8.28 24.03
N ASN A 241 -7.42 -8.75 23.17
CA ASN A 241 -7.01 -10.16 23.09
C ASN A 241 -5.72 -10.47 23.87
N GLN A 242 -5.30 -9.55 24.75
CA GLN A 242 -4.12 -9.71 25.57
C GLN A 242 -4.30 -10.89 26.55
N GLY A 243 -3.38 -11.87 26.51
CA GLY A 243 -3.40 -13.07 27.38
C GLY A 243 -3.45 -14.42 26.67
N VAL A 244 -3.51 -14.45 25.33
CA VAL A 244 -3.64 -15.70 24.53
C VAL A 244 -2.31 -16.17 23.87
N SER A 245 -1.20 -15.51 24.21
CA SER A 245 0.22 -15.75 23.82
C SER A 245 0.76 -15.13 22.51
N SER A 246 2.07 -14.82 22.57
CA SER A 246 3.05 -14.28 21.58
C SER A 246 3.23 -12.77 21.40
N THR A 247 2.28 -11.93 21.82
CA THR A 247 2.52 -10.47 21.91
C THR A 247 2.80 -10.10 23.35
N THR A 248 4.04 -9.69 23.61
CA THR A 248 4.46 -9.18 24.92
C THR A 248 3.74 -7.86 25.18
N LYS A 249 3.32 -7.60 26.42
CA LYS A 249 2.71 -6.31 26.78
C LYS A 249 3.64 -5.15 26.40
N GLU A 250 4.93 -5.46 26.41
CA GLU A 250 6.06 -4.65 25.99
C GLU A 250 6.03 -4.31 24.49
N GLU A 251 5.69 -5.24 23.58
CA GLU A 251 5.58 -4.94 22.14
C GLU A 251 4.41 -3.98 21.85
N ILE A 252 3.28 -4.19 22.53
CA ILE A 252 2.13 -3.27 22.44
C ILE A 252 2.49 -1.91 23.02
N ALA A 253 3.20 -1.90 24.16
CA ALA A 253 3.62 -0.66 24.81
C ALA A 253 4.59 0.16 23.95
N VAL A 254 5.54 -0.50 23.28
CA VAL A 254 6.46 0.17 22.34
C VAL A 254 5.69 0.78 21.17
N LYS A 255 4.80 0.01 20.53
CA LYS A 255 4.00 0.53 19.39
C LYS A 255 3.06 1.66 19.79
N LEU A 256 2.45 1.57 20.97
CA LEU A 256 1.59 2.61 21.53
C LEU A 256 2.41 3.87 21.86
N GLY A 257 3.60 3.71 22.44
CA GLY A 257 4.53 4.81 22.72
C GLY A 257 5.01 5.52 21.44
N ASP A 258 5.30 4.77 20.38
CA ASP A 258 5.69 5.32 19.08
C ASP A 258 4.56 6.16 18.46
N GLU A 259 3.31 5.68 18.50
CA GLU A 259 2.16 6.46 18.00
C GLU A 259 1.85 7.69 18.87
N ILE A 260 2.01 7.60 20.20
CA ILE A 260 1.90 8.75 21.10
C ILE A 260 2.93 9.82 20.74
N LYS A 261 4.20 9.43 20.58
CA LYS A 261 5.28 10.35 20.23
C LYS A 261 5.06 10.98 18.85
N LYS A 262 4.67 10.19 17.86
CA LYS A 262 4.36 10.68 16.52
C LYS A 262 3.22 11.70 16.54
N THR A 263 2.16 11.44 17.29
CA THR A 263 1.03 12.39 17.44
C THR A 263 1.49 13.67 18.13
N GLU A 264 2.32 13.57 19.17
CA GLU A 264 2.89 14.72 19.86
C GLU A 264 3.73 15.60 18.93
N ASP A 265 4.60 15.00 18.13
CA ASP A 265 5.46 15.72 17.18
C ASP A 265 4.62 16.44 16.11
N GLN A 266 3.53 15.82 15.64
CA GLN A 266 2.59 16.44 14.69
C GLN A 266 1.85 17.63 15.30
N VAL A 267 1.33 17.48 16.52
CA VAL A 267 0.61 18.55 17.23
C VAL A 267 1.53 19.73 17.49
N LYS A 268 2.77 19.49 17.96
CA LYS A 268 3.78 20.54 18.17
C LYS A 268 4.15 21.26 16.88
N LEU A 269 4.30 20.54 15.77
CA LEU A 269 4.59 21.15 14.47
C LEU A 269 3.44 22.05 14.00
N LYS A 270 2.19 21.64 14.23
CA LYS A 270 1.00 22.45 13.91
C LYS A 270 0.91 23.69 14.79
N GLU A 271 1.13 23.54 16.09
CA GLU A 271 1.17 24.64 17.05
C GLU A 271 2.23 25.69 16.66
N GLN A 272 3.44 25.24 16.31
CA GLN A 272 4.52 26.13 15.84
C GLN A 272 4.16 26.86 14.54
N LYS A 273 3.58 26.16 13.56
CA LYS A 273 3.12 26.79 12.32
C LYS A 273 2.02 27.83 12.60
N MET A 274 1.08 27.52 13.49
CA MET A 274 0.02 28.44 13.91
C MET A 274 0.55 29.65 14.70
N ALA A 275 1.63 29.47 15.47
CA ALA A 275 2.29 30.58 16.15
C ALA A 275 2.98 31.56 15.16
N GLN A 276 3.47 31.05 14.03
CA GLN A 276 4.18 31.83 13.01
C GLN A 276 3.26 32.53 11.98
N ILE A 277 1.99 32.13 11.86
CA ILE A 277 1.06 32.75 10.92
C ILE A 277 0.53 34.08 11.49
N ASN A 278 1.05 35.19 10.98
CA ASN A 278 0.59 36.56 11.30
C ASN A 278 -0.77 36.93 10.66
N SER A 279 -1.31 36.12 9.74
CA SER A 279 -2.55 36.43 9.00
C SER A 279 -3.85 36.19 9.78
N PHE A 280 -3.79 35.66 11.00
CA PHE A 280 -4.96 35.47 11.87
C PHE A 280 -5.24 36.67 12.80
N ALA A 281 -4.59 37.82 12.58
CA ALA A 281 -4.77 39.02 13.40
C ALA A 281 -6.24 39.48 13.50
N ASP A 282 -7.05 39.28 12.46
CA ASP A 282 -8.49 39.62 12.44
C ASP A 282 -9.41 38.56 13.08
N LYS A 283 -8.87 37.39 13.51
CA LYS A 283 -9.64 36.26 14.07
C LYS A 283 -9.03 35.75 15.40
N LEU A 284 -8.78 36.66 16.33
CA LEU A 284 -8.22 36.38 17.67
C LEU A 284 -8.95 35.28 18.45
N SER A 285 -10.29 35.21 18.36
CA SER A 285 -11.10 34.21 19.07
C SER A 285 -10.88 32.79 18.53
N ILE A 286 -10.82 32.63 17.20
CA ILE A 286 -10.57 31.34 16.55
C ILE A 286 -9.15 30.87 16.89
N ARG A 287 -8.15 31.76 16.80
CA ARG A 287 -6.77 31.45 17.19
C ARG A 287 -6.66 30.96 18.64
N ALA A 288 -7.33 31.64 19.58
CA ALA A 288 -7.34 31.24 20.99
C ALA A 288 -7.98 29.86 21.22
N VAL A 289 -9.07 29.55 20.51
CA VAL A 289 -9.70 28.22 20.58
C VAL A 289 -8.77 27.13 20.04
N LEU A 290 -8.09 27.37 18.91
CA LEU A 290 -7.14 26.39 18.35
C LEU A 290 -5.94 26.16 19.26
N ILE A 291 -5.37 27.21 19.86
CA ILE A 291 -4.24 27.07 20.81
C ILE A 291 -4.67 26.23 22.02
N ASN A 292 -5.85 26.49 22.59
CA ASN A 292 -6.39 25.70 23.69
C ASN A 292 -6.62 24.23 23.30
N GLN A 293 -7.10 23.96 22.08
CA GLN A 293 -7.24 22.58 21.58
C GLN A 293 -5.90 21.87 21.43
N PHE A 294 -4.85 22.54 20.97
CA PHE A 294 -3.51 21.96 20.91
C PHE A 294 -2.97 21.65 22.31
N GLU A 295 -3.13 22.58 23.27
CA GLU A 295 -2.70 22.38 24.65
C GLU A 295 -3.43 21.21 25.32
N GLN A 296 -4.75 21.11 25.15
CA GLN A 296 -5.55 19.97 25.63
C GLN A 296 -5.11 18.65 25.00
N SER A 297 -4.82 18.66 23.69
CA SER A 297 -4.31 17.46 23.00
C SER A 297 -2.95 17.05 23.56
N LEU A 298 -2.04 17.99 23.81
CA LEU A 298 -0.73 17.70 24.41
C LEU A 298 -0.85 17.18 25.84
N GLU A 299 -1.74 17.76 26.66
CA GLU A 299 -2.00 17.28 28.02
C GLU A 299 -2.51 15.82 28.02
N LEU A 300 -3.43 15.48 27.11
CA LEU A 300 -3.90 14.11 26.96
C LEU A 300 -2.79 13.15 26.52
N LEU A 301 -1.86 13.58 25.67
CA LEU A 301 -0.72 12.77 25.27
C LEU A 301 0.28 12.56 26.42
N VAL A 302 0.45 13.56 27.31
CA VAL A 302 1.24 13.39 28.53
C VAL A 302 0.60 12.35 29.45
N LYS A 303 -0.71 12.47 29.72
CA LYS A 303 -1.45 11.47 30.51
C LYS A 303 -1.41 10.08 29.87
N ALA A 304 -1.46 10.00 28.53
CA ALA A 304 -1.32 8.74 27.81
C ALA A 304 0.05 8.07 28.05
N LYS A 305 1.14 8.86 28.13
CA LYS A 305 2.48 8.33 28.47
C LYS A 305 2.57 7.90 29.93
N GLU A 306 1.96 8.63 30.83
CA GLU A 306 1.90 8.26 32.25
C GLU A 306 1.18 6.93 32.43
N ALA A 307 -0.03 6.78 31.87
CA ALA A 307 -0.78 5.53 31.86
C ALA A 307 0.00 4.38 31.21
N LEU A 308 0.76 4.66 30.14
CA LEU A 308 1.63 3.68 29.50
C LEU A 308 2.75 3.19 30.43
N ASN A 309 3.39 4.11 31.16
CA ASN A 309 4.46 3.80 32.12
C ASN A 309 3.93 3.03 33.33
N GLU A 310 2.68 3.27 33.72
CA GLU A 310 1.97 2.53 34.77
C GLU A 310 1.48 1.14 34.32
N GLY A 311 1.62 0.83 33.03
CA GLY A 311 1.18 -0.44 32.44
C GLY A 311 -0.32 -0.50 32.09
N ASP A 312 -1.04 0.61 32.21
CA ASP A 312 -2.43 0.74 31.76
C ASP A 312 -2.49 1.06 30.26
N LEU A 313 -2.36 0.00 29.45
CA LEU A 313 -2.44 0.10 28.00
C LEU A 313 -3.80 0.60 27.50
N LYS A 314 -4.89 0.30 28.24
CA LYS A 314 -6.23 0.69 27.82
C LYS A 314 -6.46 2.17 28.08
N GLY A 315 -6.14 2.65 29.29
CA GLY A 315 -6.21 4.08 29.61
C GLY A 315 -5.32 4.91 28.69
N SER A 316 -4.10 4.43 28.42
CA SER A 316 -3.18 5.07 27.46
C SER A 316 -3.78 5.17 26.05
N LEU A 317 -4.39 4.09 25.54
CA LEU A 317 -5.04 4.08 24.23
C LEU A 317 -6.25 5.03 24.15
N ASP A 318 -7.08 5.05 25.20
CA ASP A 318 -8.28 5.91 25.24
C ASP A 318 -7.89 7.39 25.24
N MET A 319 -6.83 7.76 25.97
CA MET A 319 -6.26 9.12 25.96
C MET A 319 -5.66 9.49 24.60
N LEU A 320 -4.94 8.56 23.94
CA LEU A 320 -4.43 8.77 22.58
C LEU A 320 -5.58 9.01 21.58
N LYS A 321 -6.64 8.20 21.65
CA LYS A 321 -7.85 8.38 20.82
C LYS A 321 -8.47 9.75 21.02
N ALA A 322 -8.58 10.20 22.28
CA ALA A 322 -9.13 11.50 22.62
C ALA A 322 -8.27 12.66 22.08
N ALA A 323 -6.95 12.61 22.28
CA ALA A 323 -6.01 13.60 21.75
C ALA A 323 -6.13 13.72 20.22
N LYS A 324 -6.16 12.58 19.53
CA LYS A 324 -6.27 12.55 18.06
C LYS A 324 -7.62 13.05 17.55
N ALA A 325 -8.71 12.79 18.28
CA ALA A 325 -10.02 13.34 17.95
C ALA A 325 -10.00 14.88 17.99
N ILE A 326 -9.34 15.46 19.01
CA ILE A 326 -9.15 16.91 19.11
C ILE A 326 -8.33 17.44 17.92
N ASP A 327 -7.18 16.84 17.63
CA ASP A 327 -6.31 17.26 16.53
C ASP A 327 -7.02 17.20 15.16
N SER A 328 -7.78 16.14 14.88
CA SER A 328 -8.59 16.02 13.66
C SER A 328 -9.70 17.09 13.57
N GLY A 329 -10.25 17.51 14.71
CA GLY A 329 -11.22 18.60 14.80
C GLY A 329 -10.57 19.94 14.41
N THR A 330 -9.34 20.16 14.87
CA THR A 330 -8.55 21.35 14.56
C THR A 330 -8.22 21.45 13.06
N ASP A 331 -7.88 20.33 12.42
CA ASP A 331 -7.63 20.27 10.97
C ASP A 331 -8.87 20.66 10.14
N LYS A 332 -10.06 20.24 10.57
CA LYS A 332 -11.31 20.63 9.90
C LYS A 332 -11.59 22.13 10.06
N MET A 333 -11.29 22.71 11.22
CA MET A 333 -11.45 24.15 11.45
C MET A 333 -10.50 24.99 10.58
N THR A 334 -9.26 24.55 10.39
CA THR A 334 -8.29 25.26 9.53
C THR A 334 -8.56 25.10 8.03
N GLN A 335 -9.09 23.95 7.58
CA GLN A 335 -9.46 23.73 6.19
C GLN A 335 -10.71 24.51 5.75
N ASN A 336 -11.69 24.69 6.64
CA ASN A 336 -12.91 25.45 6.32
C ASN A 336 -12.62 26.94 6.09
N ASP A 337 -11.66 27.50 6.83
CA ASP A 337 -11.24 28.91 6.71
C ASP A 337 -10.40 29.19 5.45
N SER A 338 -9.64 28.20 4.96
CA SER A 338 -8.87 28.33 3.73
C SER A 338 -9.77 28.28 2.48
N ASN A 339 -10.85 27.49 2.49
CA ASN A 339 -11.84 27.45 1.40
C ASN A 339 -12.78 28.66 1.34
N SER A 340 -13.05 29.35 2.46
CA SER A 340 -13.87 30.57 2.44
C SER A 340 -13.15 31.76 1.78
N SER A 341 -11.82 31.78 1.80
CA SER A 341 -11.02 32.89 1.25
C SER A 341 -10.95 32.88 -0.29
N THR A 342 -11.24 31.75 -0.93
CA THR A 342 -11.24 31.61 -2.40
C THR A 342 -12.57 32.00 -3.05
N LYS A 343 -13.68 32.04 -2.28
CA LYS A 343 -15.02 32.31 -2.82
C LYS A 343 -15.32 33.80 -3.01
N ASP A 344 -14.66 34.68 -2.25
CA ASP A 344 -14.87 36.13 -2.34
C ASP A 344 -14.14 36.79 -3.53
N GLN A 345 -13.10 36.17 -4.09
CA GLN A 345 -12.41 36.73 -5.27
C GLN A 345 -13.12 36.48 -6.60
N SER A 346 -14.14 35.61 -6.65
CA SER A 346 -14.89 35.33 -7.89
C SER A 346 -16.15 36.18 -8.06
N GLN A 347 -16.56 36.93 -7.04
CA GLN A 347 -17.76 37.79 -7.10
C GLN A 347 -17.48 39.28 -7.34
N SER A 348 -16.22 39.74 -7.33
CA SER A 348 -15.90 41.16 -7.63
C SER A 348 -15.60 41.47 -9.10
N ALA A 349 -15.52 40.45 -9.98
CA ALA A 349 -15.08 40.62 -11.37
C ALA A 349 -16.20 40.83 -12.41
N THR A 350 -17.48 40.93 -12.02
CA THR A 350 -18.61 41.06 -12.98
C THR A 350 -19.37 42.40 -12.92
N SER A 351 -18.88 43.40 -12.18
CA SER A 351 -19.51 44.73 -12.11
C SER A 351 -18.57 45.85 -12.58
N SER A 352 -18.17 45.82 -13.85
CA SER A 352 -17.69 47.03 -14.54
C SER A 352 -17.79 46.86 -16.06
N ALA A 353 -19.01 46.96 -16.60
CA ALA A 353 -19.20 47.29 -18.00
C ALA A 353 -19.37 48.83 -18.10
N PRO A 354 -18.56 49.55 -18.89
CA PRO A 354 -18.91 50.91 -19.26
C PRO A 354 -19.86 50.88 -20.46
N ALA A 355 -20.95 51.61 -20.32
CA ALA A 355 -21.72 52.11 -21.43
C ALA A 355 -20.89 53.17 -22.16
N GLU A 356 -20.68 52.98 -23.46
CA GLU A 356 -20.84 53.99 -24.54
C GLU A 356 -20.72 53.32 -25.91
#